data_AF-W0A3K0-F1
#
_entry.id   AF-W0A3K0-F1
#
_cell.length_a   1.000
_cell.length_b   1.000
_cell.length_c   1.000
_cell.angle_alpha   90.00
_cell.angle_beta   90.00
_cell.angle_gamma   90.00
#
_symmetry.space_group_name_H-M   'P 1'
#
loop_
_entity.id
_entity.type
_entity.pdbx_description
1 polymer ?
#
loop_
_entity_poly.entity_id
_entity_poly.type
_entity_poly.pdbx_seq_one_letter_code
_entity_poly.pdbx_strand_id
1 'polypeptide(L)'
;MSADPARAIVAQLLRATGRAGDAALVEAGGGDDFPEVAAARRLLGAVVARQERLEAGLACYADDAFWDEALPGGALAAHDRGEIARNVLAGRAIFAHRD
;
A
#
# COMPACT_ATOMS: atom_id res chain seq x y z
N MET A 1 14.69 -12.31 -11.61
CA MET A 1 14.90 -11.24 -10.61
C MET A 1 13.86 -10.17 -10.87
N SER A 2 12.87 -10.00 -9.99
CA SER A 2 11.92 -8.88 -10.13
C SER A 2 12.70 -7.57 -9.95
N ALA A 3 12.49 -6.60 -10.84
CA ALA A 3 13.17 -5.31 -10.76
C ALA A 3 12.69 -4.55 -9.52
N ASP A 4 13.60 -4.04 -8.69
CA ASP A 4 13.25 -3.20 -7.53
C ASP A 4 12.76 -1.82 -8.03
N PRO A 5 11.47 -1.48 -7.88
CA PRO A 5 10.93 -0.22 -8.39
C PRO A 5 11.52 1.00 -7.68
N ALA A 6 11.99 0.87 -6.44
CA ALA A 6 12.65 1.98 -5.73
C ALA A 6 13.96 2.36 -6.43
N ARG A 7 14.76 1.36 -6.81
CA ARG A 7 16.02 1.58 -7.53
C ARG A 7 15.77 2.19 -8.91
N ALA A 8 14.73 1.77 -9.61
CA ALA A 8 14.37 2.35 -10.90
C ALA A 8 14.01 3.84 -10.80
N ILE A 9 13.22 4.23 -9.79
CA ILE A 9 12.85 5.63 -9.54
C ILE A 9 14.10 6.45 -9.19
N VAL A 10 14.95 5.93 -8.30
CA VAL A 10 16.16 6.65 -7.87
C VAL A 10 17.16 6.78 -9.01
N ALA A 11 17.36 5.76 -9.84
CA ALA A 11 18.21 5.86 -11.02
C ALA A 11 17.73 6.96 -11.98
N GLN A 12 16.41 7.10 -12.18
CA GLN A 12 15.86 8.19 -12.99
C GLN A 12 16.12 9.57 -12.35
N LEU A 13 15.93 9.70 -11.03
CA LEU A 13 16.22 10.93 -10.29
C LEU A 13 17.71 11.32 -10.39
N LEU A 14 18.61 10.34 -10.20
CA LEU A 14 20.06 10.54 -10.27
C LEU A 14 20.48 10.97 -11.68
N ARG A 15 19.90 10.37 -12.73
CA ARG A 15 20.11 10.84 -14.11
C ARG A 15 19.64 12.26 -14.33
N ALA A 16 18.43 12.60 -13.88
CA ALA A 16 17.85 13.93 -14.02
C ALA A 16 18.64 15.02 -13.29
N THR A 17 19.39 14.65 -12.25
CA THR A 17 20.23 15.57 -11.45
C THR A 17 21.70 15.57 -11.87
N GLY A 18 22.05 14.93 -12.99
CA GLY A 18 23.42 14.92 -13.53
C GLY A 18 24.35 13.89 -12.89
N ARG A 19 23.86 13.04 -11.99
CA ARG A 19 24.60 11.97 -11.31
C ARG A 19 24.52 10.65 -12.07
N ALA A 20 24.87 10.67 -13.36
CA ALA A 20 24.70 9.52 -14.25
C ALA A 20 25.53 8.27 -13.84
N GLY A 21 26.72 8.47 -13.27
CA GLY A 21 27.55 7.36 -12.77
C GLY A 21 26.90 6.64 -11.58
N ASP A 22 26.34 7.40 -10.65
CA ASP A 22 25.59 6.87 -9.51
C ASP A 22 24.32 6.13 -9.95
N ALA A 23 23.62 6.67 -10.95
CA ALA A 23 22.45 6.01 -11.53
C ALA A 23 22.79 4.63 -12.10
N ALA A 24 23.92 4.51 -12.82
CA ALA A 24 24.38 3.24 -13.38
C ALA A 24 24.72 2.23 -12.27
N LEU A 25 25.30 2.68 -11.15
CA LEU A 25 25.59 1.84 -9.99
C LEU A 25 24.31 1.30 -9.33
N VAL A 26 23.29 2.14 -9.19
CA VAL A 26 21.98 1.73 -8.66
C VAL A 26 21.28 0.73 -9.60
N GLU A 27 21.34 0.94 -10.91
CA GLU A 27 20.75 0.03 -11.92
C GLU A 27 21.46 -1.33 -11.98
N ALA A 28 22.77 -1.36 -11.74
CA ALA A 28 23.54 -2.59 -11.63
C ALA A 28 23.26 -3.40 -10.35
N GLY A 29 22.36 -2.89 -9.49
CA GLY A 29 21.94 -3.55 -8.26
C GLY A 29 22.73 -3.18 -7.02
N GLY A 30 23.62 -2.18 -7.12
CA GLY A 30 24.27 -1.54 -5.98
C GLY A 30 23.46 -0.39 -5.39
N GLY A 31 24.10 0.44 -4.58
CA GLY A 31 23.53 1.70 -4.09
C GLY A 31 22.45 1.55 -3.01
N ASP A 32 22.38 0.41 -2.32
CA ASP A 32 21.45 0.23 -1.19
C ASP A 32 21.72 1.20 -0.03
N ASP A 33 22.96 1.66 0.10
CA ASP A 33 23.38 2.65 1.09
C ASP A 33 22.99 4.08 0.72
N PHE A 34 22.44 4.29 -0.49
CA PHE A 34 22.02 5.62 -0.91
C PHE A 34 20.75 6.00 -0.14
N PRO A 35 20.74 7.15 0.56
CA PRO A 35 19.57 7.58 1.32
C PRO A 35 18.33 7.73 0.44
N GLU A 36 18.50 8.07 -0.85
CA GLU A 36 17.43 8.16 -1.83
C GLU A 36 16.76 6.79 -2.08
N VAL A 37 17.53 5.70 -2.14
CA VAL A 37 17.00 4.33 -2.32
C VAL A 37 16.23 3.89 -1.09
N ALA A 38 16.78 4.12 0.11
CA ALA A 38 16.08 3.81 1.35
C ALA A 38 14.77 4.61 1.49
N ALA A 39 14.79 5.90 1.16
CA ALA A 39 13.61 6.76 1.18
C ALA A 39 12.55 6.29 0.15
N ALA A 40 12.96 5.98 -1.08
CA ALA A 40 12.05 5.49 -2.12
C ALA A 40 11.39 4.17 -1.73
N ARG A 41 12.15 3.20 -1.17
CA ARG A 41 11.59 1.94 -0.65
C ARG A 41 10.56 2.18 0.44
N ARG A 42 10.86 3.07 1.40
CA ARG A 42 9.94 3.39 2.49
C ARG A 42 8.65 4.03 1.97
N LEU A 43 8.75 4.96 1.02
CA LEU A 43 7.59 5.61 0.42
C LEU A 43 6.74 4.63 -0.39
N LEU A 44 7.36 3.80 -1.23
CA LEU A 44 6.65 2.77 -1.99
C LEU A 44 5.99 1.75 -1.06
N GLY A 45 6.68 1.30 -0.02
CA GLY A 45 6.11 0.41 0.99
C GLY A 45 4.88 1.02 1.68
N ALA A 46 4.92 2.32 2.00
CA ALA A 46 3.77 3.01 2.57
C ALA A 46 2.59 3.13 1.58
N VAL A 47 2.86 3.35 0.29
CA VAL A 47 1.84 3.39 -0.77
C VAL A 47 1.21 2.02 -0.97
N VAL A 48 2.03 0.96 -1.10
CA VAL A 48 1.56 -0.42 -1.24
C VAL A 48 0.71 -0.81 -0.04
N ALA A 49 1.19 -0.59 1.18
CA ALA A 49 0.44 -0.91 2.39
C ALA A 49 -0.89 -0.13 2.47
N ARG A 50 -0.94 1.11 1.97
CA ARG A 50 -2.20 1.87 1.87
C ARG A 50 -3.13 1.25 0.84
N GLN A 51 -2.63 0.87 -0.32
CA GLN A 51 -3.42 0.23 -1.37
C GLN A 51 -3.99 -1.11 -0.90
N GLU A 52 -3.18 -1.97 -0.29
CA GLU A 52 -3.61 -3.26 0.26
C GLU A 52 -4.75 -3.10 1.28
N ARG A 53 -4.68 -2.09 2.16
CA ARG A 53 -5.76 -1.81 3.11
C ARG A 53 -7.06 -1.38 2.43
N LEU A 54 -6.96 -0.55 1.39
CA LEU A 54 -8.14 -0.10 0.64
C LEU A 54 -8.76 -1.26 -0.13
N GLU A 55 -7.95 -2.07 -0.80
CA GLU A 55 -8.40 -3.26 -1.53
C GLU A 55 -9.06 -4.26 -0.59
N ALA A 56 -8.50 -4.49 0.59
CA ALA A 56 -9.11 -5.39 1.56
C ALA A 56 -10.45 -4.87 2.10
N GLY A 57 -10.60 -3.56 2.31
CA GLY A 57 -11.89 -2.95 2.64
C GLY A 57 -12.92 -3.08 1.51
N LEU A 58 -12.50 -2.88 0.26
CA LEU A 58 -13.36 -3.08 -0.92
C LEU A 58 -13.76 -4.55 -1.10
N ALA A 59 -12.85 -5.49 -0.81
CA ALA A 59 -13.15 -6.91 -0.88
C ALA A 59 -14.27 -7.32 0.08
N CYS A 60 -14.32 -6.74 1.30
CA CYS A 60 -15.45 -6.96 2.20
C CYS A 60 -16.78 -6.50 1.59
N TYR A 61 -16.80 -5.32 0.95
CA TYR A 61 -18.02 -4.80 0.32
C TYR A 61 -18.41 -5.50 -0.98
N ALA A 62 -17.46 -6.16 -1.64
CA ALA A 62 -17.70 -6.94 -2.86
C ALA A 62 -18.18 -8.38 -2.58
N ASP A 63 -18.09 -8.85 -1.33
CA ASP A 63 -18.59 -10.15 -0.92
C ASP A 63 -20.12 -10.10 -0.74
N ASP A 64 -20.88 -10.87 -1.52
CA ASP A 64 -22.34 -10.93 -1.42
C ASP A 64 -22.83 -11.35 -0.03
N ALA A 65 -22.07 -12.21 0.67
CA ALA A 65 -22.41 -12.65 2.02
C ALA A 65 -22.37 -11.51 3.05
N PHE A 66 -21.62 -10.44 2.77
CA PHE A 66 -21.60 -9.25 3.60
C PHE A 66 -22.97 -8.54 3.66
N TRP A 67 -23.75 -8.68 2.60
CA TRP A 67 -25.06 -8.06 2.42
C TRP A 67 -26.22 -9.02 2.72
N ASP A 68 -25.95 -10.29 3.03
CA ASP A 68 -26.99 -11.30 3.20
C ASP A 68 -27.80 -11.10 4.49
N GLU A 69 -29.05 -10.67 4.32
CA GLU A 69 -30.00 -10.47 5.43
C GLU A 69 -30.55 -11.78 6.00
N ALA A 70 -30.40 -12.90 5.30
CA ALA A 70 -30.88 -14.20 5.77
C ALA A 70 -29.96 -14.84 6.82
N LEU A 71 -28.79 -14.27 7.09
CA LEU A 71 -27.87 -14.74 8.12
C LEU A 71 -28.44 -14.51 9.54
N PRO A 72 -28.22 -15.43 10.49
CA PRO A 72 -28.57 -15.21 11.90
C PRO A 72 -27.84 -13.98 12.44
N GLY A 73 -28.60 -12.95 12.84
CA GLY A 73 -28.05 -11.64 13.26
C GLY A 73 -28.16 -10.53 12.21
N GLY A 74 -28.70 -10.82 11.02
CA GLY A 74 -28.86 -9.88 9.91
C GLY A 74 -27.55 -9.62 9.15
N ALA A 75 -27.63 -8.82 8.08
CA ALA A 75 -26.49 -8.52 7.22
C ALA A 75 -25.36 -7.81 7.99
N LEU A 76 -24.10 -8.22 7.77
CA LEU A 76 -22.92 -7.56 8.33
C LEU A 76 -22.86 -6.08 7.94
N ALA A 77 -23.29 -5.76 6.72
CA ALA A 77 -23.40 -4.39 6.23
C ALA A 77 -24.27 -3.47 7.10
N ALA A 78 -25.36 -4.00 7.68
CA ALA A 78 -26.26 -3.23 8.55
C ALA A 78 -25.58 -2.81 9.86
N HIS A 79 -24.61 -3.62 10.32
CA HIS A 79 -23.82 -3.36 11.52
C HIS A 79 -22.59 -2.49 11.24
N ASP A 80 -21.94 -2.66 10.08
CA ASP A 80 -20.74 -1.91 9.70
C ASP A 80 -20.96 -0.40 9.70
N ARG A 81 -22.06 0.09 9.10
CA ARG A 81 -22.37 1.54 9.02
C ARG A 81 -21.17 2.38 8.52
N GLY A 82 -20.35 1.82 7.62
CA GLY A 82 -19.15 2.44 7.06
C GLY A 82 -17.94 2.49 8.00
N GLU A 83 -17.91 1.68 9.06
CA GLU A 83 -16.77 1.62 10.00
C GLU A 83 -15.52 1.05 9.31
N ILE A 84 -15.67 0.01 8.51
CA ILE A 84 -14.61 -0.56 7.66
C ILE A 84 -14.01 0.54 6.78
N ALA A 85 -14.83 1.28 6.02
CA ALA A 85 -14.37 2.37 5.16
C ALA A 85 -13.59 3.44 5.94
N ARG A 86 -14.11 3.88 7.09
CA ARG A 86 -13.45 4.87 7.95
C ARG A 86 -12.12 4.33 8.49
N ASN A 87 -12.05 3.06 8.85
CA ASN A 87 -10.84 2.43 9.36
C ASN A 87 -9.75 2.37 8.30
N VAL A 88 -10.05 1.85 7.11
CA VAL A 88 -9.05 1.71 6.04
C VAL A 88 -8.55 3.07 5.54
N LEU A 89 -9.44 4.07 5.42
CA LEU A 89 -9.06 5.43 5.05
C LEU A 89 -8.18 6.11 6.10
N ALA A 90 -8.40 5.82 7.39
CA ALA A 90 -7.57 6.28 8.50
C ALA A 90 -6.27 5.47 8.66
N GLY A 91 -6.03 4.46 7.81
CA GLY A 91 -4.84 3.61 7.90
C GLY A 91 -4.88 2.58 9.04
N ARG A 92 -6.06 2.29 9.58
CA ARG A 92 -6.29 1.30 10.64
C ARG A 92 -6.67 -0.06 10.04
N ALA A 93 -6.61 -1.11 10.86
CA ALA A 93 -7.10 -2.43 10.50
C ALA A 93 -8.63 -2.40 10.26
N ILE A 94 -9.11 -3.27 9.38
CA ILE A 94 -10.51 -3.33 8.92
C ILE A 94 -11.49 -3.40 10.10
N PHE A 95 -11.22 -4.28 11.07
CA PHE A 95 -12.05 -4.50 12.26
C PHE A 95 -11.50 -3.82 13.52
N ALA A 96 -10.84 -2.66 13.38
CA ALA A 96 -10.39 -1.89 14.53
C ALA A 96 -11.59 -1.24 15.23
N HIS A 97 -11.89 -1.67 16.45
CA HIS A 97 -12.90 -1.01 17.29
C HIS A 97 -12.36 0.31 17.87
N ARG A 98 -13.29 1.22 18.17
CA ARG A 98 -12.99 2.43 18.93
C ARG A 98 -13.02 2.04 20.41
N ASP A 99 -11.86 2.08 21.07
CA ASP A 99 -11.78 2.00 22.54
C ASP A 99 -12.61 3.12 23.20
#